data_AF-A0A0P0YCF4-F1
#
_entry.id   AF-A0A0P0YCF4-F1
#
_cell.length_a   1.000
_cell.length_b   1.000
_cell.length_c   1.000
_cell.angle_alpha   90.00
_cell.angle_beta   90.00
_cell.angle_gamma   90.00
#
_symmetry.space_group_name_H-M   'P 1'
#
loop_
_entity.id
_entity.type
_entity.pdbx_description
1 polymer ?
#
loop_
_entity_poly.entity_id
_entity_poly.type
_entity_poly.pdbx_seq_one_letter_code
_entity_poly.pdbx_strand_id
1 'polypeptide(L)' 'MQLQLLRTRVVVTGDVSDSKHALTGHSFSREFSGRGAALDIVVSSVRAYLSALNKDVQFCWAYQG' A
#
# COMPACT_ATOMS: atom_id res chain seq x y z
N MET A 1 9.68 -0.62 32.31
CA MET A 1 10.22 -0.12 31.02
C MET A 1 9.37 -0.74 29.91
N GLN A 2 8.68 0.06 29.09
CA GLN A 2 7.87 -0.45 27.97
C GLN A 2 8.66 -0.30 26.67
N LEU A 3 8.92 -1.41 25.97
CA LEU A 3 9.50 -1.35 24.62
C LEU A 3 8.48 -0.72 23.66
N GLN A 4 8.90 0.30 22.91
CA GLN A 4 8.09 0.97 21.89
C GLN A 4 8.53 0.49 20.51
N LEU A 5 7.55 0.25 19.62
CA LEU A 5 7.82 -0.10 18.23
C LEU A 5 7.96 1.17 17.38
N LEU A 6 8.88 1.15 16.43
CA LEU A 6 8.98 2.16 15.38
C LEU A 6 7.86 1.90 14.37
N ARG A 7 6.95 2.87 14.22
CA ARG A 7 5.85 2.80 13.27
C ARG A 7 6.23 3.50 11.98
N THR A 8 6.08 2.82 10.87
CA THR A 8 6.28 3.39 9.53
C THR A 8 4.98 3.32 8.74
N ARG A 9 4.75 4.34 7.92
CA ARG A 9 3.69 4.37 6.92
C ARG A 9 4.33 4.59 5.57
N VAL A 10 4.02 3.71 4.63
CA VAL A 10 4.47 3.81 3.24
C VAL A 10 3.24 4.00 2.37
N VAL A 11 3.34 4.89 1.39
CA VAL A 11 2.32 5.09 0.35
C VAL A 11 2.97 4.72 -0.96
N VAL A 12 2.33 3.83 -1.71
CA VAL A 12 2.73 3.39 -3.05
C VAL A 12 1.63 3.84 -3.99
N THR A 13 2.02 4.45 -5.09
CA THR A 13 1.11 4.84 -6.15
C THR A 13 1.12 3.74 -7.19
N GLY A 14 0.00 3.03 -7.35
CA GLY A 14 -0.12 1.99 -8.36
C GLY A 14 -0.23 2.63 -9.74
N ASP A 15 0.64 2.23 -10.67
CA ASP A 15 0.46 2.50 -12.11
C ASP A 15 -0.48 1.45 -12.69
N VAL A 16 -1.72 1.42 -12.17
CA VAL A 16 -2.78 0.68 -12.83
C VAL A 16 -3.37 1.64 -13.85
N SER A 17 -2.71 1.73 -15.00
CA SER A 17 -3.12 2.58 -16.13
C SER A 17 -4.58 2.34 -16.55
N ASP A 18 -5.12 1.17 -16.18
CA ASP A 18 -6.49 0.73 -16.45
C ASP A 18 -7.50 0.91 -15.29
N SER A 19 -7.11 1.47 -14.14
CA SER A 19 -8.09 1.75 -13.07
C SER A 19 -8.93 2.99 -13.40
N LYS A 20 -10.02 2.75 -14.12
CA LYS A 20 -11.04 3.77 -14.40
C LYS A 20 -11.87 4.03 -13.15
N HIS A 21 -12.02 5.29 -12.79
CA HIS A 21 -12.95 5.70 -11.75
C HIS A 21 -14.38 5.32 -12.16
N ALA A 22 -15.05 4.47 -11.38
CA ALA A 22 -16.34 3.88 -11.77
C ALA A 22 -17.42 4.92 -12.14
N LEU A 23 -17.37 6.12 -11.55
CA LEU A 23 -18.31 7.19 -11.84
C LEU A 23 -17.91 8.10 -13.02
N THR A 24 -16.61 8.22 -13.33
CA THR A 24 -16.12 9.23 -14.30
C THR A 24 -15.41 8.64 -15.50
N GLY A 25 -15.06 7.36 -15.47
CA GLY A 25 -14.34 6.68 -16.56
C GLY A 25 -12.89 7.12 -16.75
N HIS A 26 -12.41 8.11 -16.00
CA HIS A 26 -11.03 8.57 -16.08
C HIS A 26 -10.09 7.58 -15.39
N SER A 27 -8.98 7.27 -16.04
CA SER A 27 -7.85 6.61 -15.39
C SER A 27 -7.38 7.51 -14.25
N PHE A 28 -7.43 6.98 -13.03
CA PHE A 28 -6.89 7.69 -11.88
C PHE A 28 -5.80 6.86 -11.24
N SER A 29 -4.78 7.55 -10.76
CA SER A 29 -3.69 6.95 -10.03
C SER A 29 -4.18 6.61 -8.62
N ARG A 30 -4.22 5.32 -8.27
CA ARG A 30 -4.68 4.87 -6.96
C ARG A 30 -3.50 4.76 -6.01
N GLU A 31 -3.64 5.37 -4.83
CA GLU A 31 -2.67 5.26 -3.76
C GLU A 31 -3.01 4.10 -2.81
N PHE A 32 -2.03 3.24 -2.56
CA PHE A 32 -2.08 2.16 -1.59
C PHE A 32 -1.15 2.48 -0.43
N SER A 33 -1.69 2.50 0.79
CA SER A 33 -0.87 2.73 1.99
C SER A 33 -0.74 1.49 2.84
N GLY A 34 0.47 1.22 3.29
CA GLY A 34 0.81 0.13 4.19
C GLY A 34 1.43 0.65 5.48
N ARG A 35 1.31 -0.15 6.55
CA ARG A 35 1.83 0.19 7.88
C ARG A 35 2.73 -0.92 8.39
N GLY A 36 3.80 -0.53 9.05
CA GLY A 36 4.75 -1.42 9.70
C GLY A 36 4.97 -1.01 11.14
N ALA A 37 5.18 -1.98 12.01
CA ALA A 37 5.61 -1.77 13.38
C ALA A 37 6.66 -2.84 13.74
N ALA A 38 7.86 -2.40 14.06
CA ALA A 38 8.98 -3.25 14.47
C ALA A 38 9.95 -2.44 15.36
N LEU A 39 10.82 -3.11 16.12
CA LEU A 39 11.85 -2.42 16.89
C LEU A 39 12.93 -1.80 15.99
N ASP A 40 13.13 -2.38 14.80
CA ASP A 40 14.04 -1.89 13.77
C ASP A 40 13.26 -1.07 12.73
N ILE A 41 13.78 0.11 12.38
CA ILE A 41 13.19 1.00 11.38
C ILE A 41 13.17 0.37 9.99
N VAL A 42 14.20 -0.43 9.64
CA VAL A 42 14.32 -1.12 8.36
C VAL A 42 13.25 -2.21 8.26
N VAL A 43 13.09 -3.00 9.30
CA VAL A 43 12.04 -4.04 9.33
C VAL A 43 10.66 -3.41 9.31
N SER A 44 10.47 -2.28 10.01
CA SER A 44 9.22 -1.54 10.00
C SER A 44 8.89 -1.07 8.58
N SER A 45 9.82 -0.39 7.90
CA SER A 45 9.60 0.15 6.56
C SER A 45 9.34 -0.94 5.51
N VAL A 46 10.09 -2.05 5.56
CA VAL A 46 9.86 -3.20 4.68
C VAL A 46 8.46 -3.79 4.88
N ARG A 47 8.03 -3.96 6.14
CA ARG A 47 6.67 -4.44 6.45
C ARG A 47 5.60 -3.47 5.98
N ALA A 48 5.82 -2.17 6.13
CA ALA A 48 4.91 -1.15 5.61
C ALA A 48 4.83 -1.19 4.08
N TYR A 49 5.96 -1.35 3.39
CA TYR A 49 6.00 -1.43 1.93
C TYR A 49 5.31 -2.70 1.41
N LEU A 50 5.62 -3.86 1.98
CA LEU A 50 4.94 -5.12 1.62
C LEU A 50 3.42 -5.04 1.89
N SER A 51 3.02 -4.39 2.99
CA SER A 51 1.60 -4.15 3.28
C SER A 51 0.92 -3.23 2.26
N ALA A 52 1.64 -2.27 1.66
CA ALA A 52 1.11 -1.42 0.59
C ALA A 52 1.00 -2.22 -0.71
N LEU A 53 2.05 -2.96 -1.08
CA LEU A 53 2.07 -3.79 -2.30
C LEU A 53 1.01 -4.89 -2.27
N ASN A 54 0.81 -5.58 -1.15
CA ASN A 54 -0.24 -6.60 -1.07
C ASN A 54 -1.63 -6.03 -1.35
N LYS A 55 -1.89 -4.76 -1.00
CA LYS A 55 -3.17 -4.09 -1.30
C LYS A 55 -3.29 -3.72 -2.78
N ASP A 56 -2.20 -3.28 -3.39
CA ASP A 56 -2.13 -2.99 -4.82
C ASP A 56 -2.37 -4.26 -5.64
N VAL A 57 -1.66 -5.34 -5.31
CA VAL A 57 -1.84 -6.67 -5.90
C VAL A 57 -3.30 -7.13 -5.73
N GLN A 58 -3.86 -7.10 -4.52
CA GLN A 58 -5.28 -7.44 -4.29
C GLN A 58 -6.25 -6.61 -5.14
N PHE A 59 -5.96 -5.33 -5.36
CA PHE A 59 -6.74 -4.48 -6.22
C PHE A 59 -6.62 -4.90 -7.69
N CYS A 60 -5.42 -5.14 -8.20
CA CYS A 60 -5.20 -5.64 -9.55
C CYS A 60 -5.97 -6.95 -9.81
N TRP A 61 -5.88 -7.91 -8.89
CA TRP A 61 -6.63 -9.18 -9.01
C TRP A 61 -8.15 -8.99 -8.93
N ALA A 62 -8.64 -8.05 -8.12
CA ALA A 62 -10.08 -7.81 -7.96
C ALA A 62 -10.72 -7.10 -9.17
N TYR A 63 -9.95 -6.35 -9.96
CA TYR A 63 -10.43 -5.65 -11.15
C TYR A 63 -10.21 -6.44 -12.45
N GLN A 64 -9.54 -7.58 -12.39
CA GLN A 64 -9.25 -8.43 -13.55
C GLN A 64 -10.24 -9.61 -13.72
N GLY A 65 -11.24 -9.74 -12.83
CA GLY A 65 -12.36 -10.68 -12.94
C GLY A 65 -13.68 -9.95 -13.20
#